data_AF-A0A2N4S7T6-F1
#
_entry.id   AF-A0A2N4S7T6-F1
#
_cell.length_a   1.000
_cell.length_b   1.000
_cell.length_c   1.000
_cell.angle_alpha   90.00
_cell.angle_beta   90.00
_cell.angle_gamma   90.00
#
_symmetry.space_group_name_H-M   'P 1'
#
loop_
_entity.id
_entity.type
_entity.pdbx_description
1 polymer ?
#
loop_
_entity_poly.entity_id
_entity_poly.type
_entity_poly.pdbx_seq_one_letter_code
_entity_poly.pdbx_strand_id
1 'polypeptide(L)'
;MTTKTDNIANCILFINHLFEIETKVRKNEIFYILFEHGCSSFVFYDMRIIISFIIFAILIAWEAYVVVRSEQTFFRSAKSKMVFRTVIILLILSVILGTISDNHLPIAIAKPIRFASFSLLIFMLYYFPFVVITDIVRAINKRHPFLQNPQKFRFRVGVVGIIAVTSIMIVGNYRFNHPTKVYLDIESTKSKQGKELKIVALSDVHLGISLGEKAAKKYVNMINAEKPDLVLFVGDLIDHSVPVVVQQNLDRQLRQISAPLGVYGVLGNHEYFAGAGDDLFDFYRKSGIVILRDTSVLINDEVYLVGRDDAFNQHRKTLRQLMQSTDSSKPSILLDHQPNHLRDAEENNIDLQLSGHTHDGQVYPGNLIAAAMFELSHGYKIKGNTHYYVSSGLGIWGPLYRIGTQSELMVIRFRY
;
A
#
# COMPACT_ATOMS: atom_id res chain seq x y z
N MET A 1 38.21 -22.35 3.05
CA MET A 1 37.02 -23.22 3.15
C MET A 1 36.95 -23.78 4.56
N THR A 2 36.51 -22.96 5.50
CA THR A 2 35.99 -23.41 6.80
C THR A 2 34.51 -23.73 6.56
N THR A 3 34.06 -24.90 7.00
CA THR A 3 32.81 -25.51 6.56
C THR A 3 31.62 -24.84 7.25
N LYS A 4 30.51 -24.68 6.51
CA LYS A 4 29.21 -24.14 6.97
C LYS A 4 28.70 -24.75 8.29
N THR A 5 29.13 -25.97 8.61
CA THR A 5 28.81 -26.70 9.84
C THR A 5 29.47 -26.12 11.09
N ASP A 6 30.66 -25.53 10.97
CA ASP A 6 31.39 -24.96 12.12
C ASP A 6 30.69 -23.70 12.65
N ASN A 7 30.04 -22.93 11.76
CA ASN A 7 29.25 -21.76 12.15
C ASN A 7 27.95 -22.12 12.90
N ILE A 8 27.32 -23.26 12.57
CA ILE A 8 26.08 -23.69 13.23
C ILE A 8 26.39 -24.22 14.63
N ALA A 9 27.43 -25.05 14.76
CA ALA A 9 27.86 -25.58 16.06
C ALA A 9 28.28 -24.44 17.01
N ASN A 10 29.01 -23.44 16.49
CA ASN A 10 29.41 -22.27 17.27
C ASN A 10 28.22 -21.37 17.65
N CYS A 11 27.24 -21.14 16.77
CA CYS A 11 26.04 -20.36 17.14
C CYS A 11 25.15 -21.12 18.15
N ILE A 12 25.04 -22.46 18.09
CA ILE A 12 24.30 -23.25 19.09
C ILE A 12 25.00 -23.24 20.46
N LEU A 13 26.33 -23.42 20.49
CA LEU A 13 27.11 -23.34 21.73
C LEU A 13 27.03 -21.95 22.37
N PHE A 14 27.03 -20.88 21.56
CA PHE A 14 26.92 -19.51 22.04
C PHE A 14 25.51 -19.16 22.56
N ILE A 15 24.45 -19.64 21.89
CA ILE A 15 23.07 -19.48 22.37
C ILE A 15 22.86 -20.22 23.69
N ASN A 16 23.39 -21.43 23.84
CA ASN A 16 23.32 -22.17 25.10
C ASN A 16 24.06 -21.44 26.24
N HIS A 17 25.21 -20.81 25.94
CA HIS A 17 25.95 -20.01 26.92
C HIS A 17 25.21 -18.72 27.31
N LEU A 18 24.46 -18.11 26.39
CA LEU A 18 23.58 -16.96 26.67
C LEU A 18 22.38 -17.33 27.57
N PHE A 19 21.88 -18.55 27.48
CA PHE A 19 20.81 -19.05 28.36
C PHE A 19 21.29 -19.41 29.78
N GLU A 20 22.57 -19.73 29.97
CA GLU A 20 23.16 -19.93 31.30
C GLU A 20 23.43 -18.60 32.04
N ILE A 21 23.53 -17.47 31.31
CA ILE A 21 23.72 -16.12 31.87
C ILE A 21 22.36 -15.42 32.03
N GLU A 22 21.38 -16.10 32.62
CA GLU A 22 20.18 -15.42 33.13
C GLU A 22 20.53 -14.77 34.47
N THR A 23 20.75 -13.45 34.45
CA THR A 23 20.31 -12.52 35.53
C THR A 23 20.61 -11.04 35.30
N LYS A 24 21.35 -10.60 34.26
CA LYS A 24 21.74 -9.16 34.19
C LYS A 24 21.80 -8.45 32.84
N VAL A 25 21.39 -9.04 31.72
CA VAL A 25 21.46 -8.38 30.40
C VAL A 25 20.05 -8.06 29.87
N ARG A 26 19.81 -6.79 29.50
CA ARG A 26 18.54 -6.36 28.88
C ARG A 26 18.45 -6.95 27.47
N LYS A 27 17.26 -7.42 27.06
CA LYS A 27 16.96 -8.03 25.74
C LYS A 27 17.54 -7.28 24.52
N ASN A 28 17.77 -5.97 24.63
CA ASN A 28 18.29 -5.13 23.55
C ASN A 28 19.81 -5.26 23.31
N GLU A 29 20.61 -5.69 24.29
CA GLU A 29 22.06 -5.87 24.12
C GLU A 29 22.39 -7.20 23.42
N ILE A 30 21.59 -8.25 23.66
CA ILE A 30 21.68 -9.54 22.95
C ILE A 30 21.48 -9.34 21.44
N PHE A 31 20.60 -8.41 21.06
CA PHE A 31 20.31 -8.09 19.66
C PHE A 31 21.50 -7.46 18.92
N TYR A 32 22.29 -6.65 19.62
CA TYR A 32 23.49 -6.00 19.07
C TYR A 32 24.64 -7.01 18.89
N ILE A 33 24.81 -7.93 19.84
CA ILE A 33 25.87 -8.94 19.84
C ILE A 33 25.64 -9.99 18.73
N LEU A 34 24.38 -10.37 18.47
CA LEU A 34 24.03 -11.28 17.36
C LEU A 34 24.27 -10.67 15.96
N PHE A 35 24.27 -9.34 15.86
CA PHE A 35 24.48 -8.61 14.62
C PHE A 35 25.98 -8.51 14.25
N GLU A 36 26.88 -8.33 15.23
CA GLU A 36 28.33 -8.29 14.98
C GLU A 36 28.93 -9.63 14.55
N HIS A 37 28.32 -10.76 14.92
CA HIS A 37 28.82 -12.10 14.56
C HIS A 37 28.18 -12.71 13.31
N GLY A 38 27.44 -11.93 12.51
CA GLY A 38 26.93 -12.37 11.19
C GLY A 38 25.89 -13.50 11.24
N CYS A 39 25.39 -13.88 12.43
CA CYS A 39 24.39 -14.94 12.60
C CYS A 39 22.94 -14.41 12.37
N SER A 40 22.74 -13.08 12.24
CA SER A 40 21.43 -12.43 12.14
C SER A 40 20.83 -12.37 10.71
N SER A 41 21.62 -12.23 9.65
CA SER A 41 21.04 -12.06 8.31
C SER A 41 20.46 -13.36 7.73
N PHE A 42 21.10 -14.50 8.01
CA PHE A 42 20.68 -15.81 7.50
C PHE A 42 19.46 -16.39 8.25
N VAL A 43 19.52 -16.41 9.59
CA VAL A 43 18.43 -16.95 10.43
C VAL A 43 17.14 -16.14 10.28
N PHE A 44 17.24 -14.81 10.18
CA PHE A 44 16.05 -13.96 10.01
C PHE A 44 15.47 -14.05 8.59
N TYR A 45 16.29 -14.30 7.57
CA TYR A 45 15.82 -14.51 6.21
C TYR A 45 15.03 -15.82 6.08
N ASP A 46 15.57 -16.92 6.62
CA ASP A 46 14.89 -18.22 6.64
C ASP A 46 13.60 -18.16 7.47
N MET A 47 13.62 -17.46 8.61
CA MET A 47 12.43 -17.25 9.43
C MET A 47 11.34 -16.46 8.70
N ARG A 48 11.69 -15.41 7.93
CA ARG A 48 10.73 -14.65 7.10
C ARG A 48 10.10 -15.51 6.02
N ILE A 49 10.87 -16.38 5.39
CA ILE A 49 10.38 -17.32 4.37
C ILE A 49 9.38 -18.29 5.01
N ILE A 50 9.73 -18.90 6.14
CA ILE A 50 8.86 -19.84 6.86
C ILE A 50 7.56 -19.15 7.27
N ILE A 51 7.63 -17.96 7.87
CA ILE A 51 6.45 -17.17 8.24
C ILE A 51 5.57 -16.88 7.03
N SER A 52 6.16 -16.51 5.89
CA SER A 52 5.42 -16.24 4.66
C SER A 52 4.69 -17.48 4.14
N PHE A 53 5.34 -18.65 4.18
CA PHE A 53 4.70 -19.93 3.83
C PHE A 53 3.54 -20.28 4.76
N ILE A 54 3.71 -20.07 6.07
CA ILE A 54 2.66 -20.30 7.06
C ILE A 54 1.46 -19.39 6.79
N ILE A 55 1.69 -18.09 6.58
CA ILE A 55 0.62 -17.13 6.25
C ILE A 55 -0.11 -17.57 4.99
N PHE A 56 0.62 -17.93 3.93
CA PHE A 56 0.02 -18.36 2.67
C PHE A 56 -0.80 -19.64 2.83
N ALA A 57 -0.31 -20.63 3.60
CA ALA A 57 -1.04 -21.85 3.91
C ALA A 57 -2.33 -21.55 4.69
N ILE A 58 -2.28 -20.63 5.65
CA ILE A 58 -3.47 -20.18 6.41
C ILE A 58 -4.49 -19.52 5.48
N LEU A 59 -4.05 -18.65 4.57
CA LEU A 59 -4.93 -18.00 3.60
C LEU A 59 -5.62 -19.02 2.68
N ILE A 60 -4.88 -19.98 2.14
CA ILE A 60 -5.45 -21.06 1.31
C ILE A 60 -6.46 -21.88 2.12
N ALA A 61 -6.11 -22.28 3.35
CA ALA A 61 -7.00 -23.05 4.21
C ALA A 61 -8.29 -22.29 4.53
N TRP A 62 -8.17 -20.98 4.78
CA TRP A 62 -9.28 -20.07 5.00
C TRP A 62 -10.19 -19.96 3.78
N GLU A 63 -9.65 -19.73 2.58
CA GLU A 63 -10.43 -19.69 1.34
C GLU A 63 -11.13 -21.02 1.08
N ALA A 64 -10.41 -22.14 1.19
CA ALA A 64 -10.95 -23.47 1.01
C ALA A 64 -12.12 -23.74 1.99
N TYR A 65 -12.00 -23.30 3.24
CA TYR A 65 -13.07 -23.39 4.22
C TYR A 65 -14.31 -22.62 3.78
N VAL A 66 -14.18 -21.35 3.37
CA VAL A 66 -15.32 -20.53 2.91
C VAL A 66 -15.97 -21.16 1.68
N VAL A 67 -15.18 -21.67 0.72
CA VAL A 67 -15.67 -22.32 -0.50
C VAL A 67 -16.46 -23.58 -0.18
N VAL A 68 -15.89 -24.51 0.61
CA VAL A 68 -16.57 -25.77 0.99
C VAL A 68 -17.87 -25.48 1.73
N ARG A 69 -17.88 -24.48 2.61
CA ARG A 69 -19.08 -24.11 3.35
C ARG A 69 -20.13 -23.43 2.48
N SER A 70 -19.73 -22.59 1.53
CA SER A 70 -20.63 -21.99 0.55
C SER A 70 -21.25 -23.05 -0.34
N GLU A 71 -20.44 -24.01 -0.79
CA GLU A 71 -20.88 -25.14 -1.60
C GLU A 71 -22.05 -25.89 -0.93
N GLN A 72 -21.84 -26.31 0.32
CA GLN A 72 -22.84 -27.05 1.09
C GLN A 72 -24.10 -26.21 1.43
N THR A 73 -24.00 -24.88 1.41
CA THR A 73 -25.14 -23.97 1.63
C THR A 73 -26.04 -23.93 0.40
N PHE A 74 -25.46 -23.71 -0.78
CA PHE A 74 -26.22 -23.34 -1.98
C PHE A 74 -26.39 -24.47 -3.01
N PHE A 75 -25.50 -25.46 -3.02
CA PHE A 75 -25.44 -26.44 -4.09
C PHE A 75 -25.77 -27.86 -3.59
N ARG A 76 -26.70 -28.53 -4.28
CA ARG A 76 -27.22 -29.85 -3.89
C ARG A 76 -26.64 -30.98 -4.76
N SER A 77 -26.56 -30.79 -6.07
CA SER A 77 -26.11 -31.83 -7.01
C SER A 77 -24.58 -31.84 -7.16
N ALA A 78 -24.00 -33.03 -7.38
CA ALA A 78 -22.56 -33.19 -7.59
C ALA A 78 -22.04 -32.32 -8.75
N LYS A 79 -22.80 -32.23 -9.86
CA LYS A 79 -22.47 -31.39 -11.01
C LYS A 79 -22.39 -29.91 -10.64
N SER A 80 -23.38 -29.38 -9.91
CA SER A 80 -23.40 -27.96 -9.51
C SER A 80 -22.26 -27.60 -8.57
N LYS A 81 -21.91 -28.50 -7.64
CA LYS A 81 -20.77 -28.38 -6.73
C LYS A 81 -19.44 -28.37 -7.48
N MET A 82 -19.27 -29.28 -8.44
CA MET A 82 -18.07 -29.35 -9.28
C MET A 82 -17.89 -28.05 -10.08
N VAL A 83 -18.94 -27.58 -10.76
CA VAL A 83 -18.89 -26.33 -11.52
C VAL A 83 -18.53 -25.15 -10.63
N PHE A 84 -19.17 -25.01 -9.46
CA PHE A 84 -18.87 -23.95 -8.50
C PHE A 84 -17.39 -23.96 -8.08
N ARG A 85 -16.86 -25.11 -7.65
CA ARG A 85 -15.45 -25.23 -7.25
C ARG A 85 -14.50 -24.88 -8.39
N THR A 86 -14.75 -25.40 -9.59
CA THR A 86 -13.92 -25.12 -10.76
C THR A 86 -13.88 -23.64 -11.06
N VAL A 87 -15.04 -22.95 -11.08
CA VAL A 87 -15.10 -21.50 -11.34
C VAL A 87 -14.33 -20.72 -10.29
N ILE A 88 -14.52 -21.03 -8.99
CA ILE A 88 -13.84 -20.33 -7.91
C ILE A 88 -12.32 -20.56 -7.95
N ILE A 89 -11.88 -21.80 -8.17
CA ILE A 89 -10.46 -22.12 -8.29
C ILE A 89 -9.85 -21.37 -9.47
N LEU A 90 -10.52 -21.32 -10.63
CA LEU A 90 -10.04 -20.55 -11.78
C LEU A 90 -9.93 -19.05 -11.47
N LEU A 91 -10.89 -18.47 -10.74
CA LEU A 91 -10.86 -17.06 -10.35
C LEU A 91 -9.75 -16.74 -9.33
N ILE A 92 -9.45 -17.66 -8.41
CA ILE A 92 -8.34 -17.54 -7.46
C ILE A 92 -7.01 -17.66 -8.21
N LEU A 93 -6.87 -18.68 -9.06
CA LEU A 93 -5.68 -18.88 -9.89
C LEU A 93 -5.44 -17.71 -10.84
N SER A 94 -6.48 -17.06 -11.34
CA SER A 94 -6.32 -15.89 -12.20
C SER A 94 -5.83 -14.63 -11.47
N VAL A 95 -5.90 -14.55 -10.14
CA VAL A 95 -5.15 -13.52 -9.39
C VAL A 95 -3.66 -13.73 -9.62
N ILE A 96 -3.18 -14.95 -9.36
CA ILE A 96 -1.76 -15.34 -9.41
C ILE A 96 -1.24 -15.24 -10.84
N LEU A 97 -1.99 -15.82 -11.79
CA LEU A 97 -1.64 -15.76 -13.21
C LEU A 97 -1.72 -14.33 -13.74
N GLY A 98 -2.70 -13.54 -13.31
CA GLY A 98 -2.83 -12.12 -13.66
C GLY A 98 -1.55 -11.36 -13.34
N THR A 99 -1.07 -11.45 -12.09
CA THR A 99 0.16 -10.77 -11.65
C THR A 99 1.41 -11.16 -12.42
N ILE A 100 1.47 -12.37 -12.99
CA ILE A 100 2.62 -12.86 -13.78
C ILE A 100 2.47 -12.50 -15.26
N SER A 101 1.23 -12.39 -15.76
CA SER A 101 0.91 -12.26 -17.19
C SER A 101 0.42 -10.88 -17.60
N ASP A 102 0.51 -9.88 -16.69
CA ASP A 102 0.04 -8.51 -16.93
C ASP A 102 0.65 -7.87 -18.20
N ASN A 103 1.84 -8.33 -18.64
CA ASN A 103 2.51 -7.89 -19.88
C ASN A 103 2.15 -8.72 -21.13
N HIS A 104 1.40 -9.80 -21.00
CA HIS A 104 1.14 -10.76 -22.08
C HIS A 104 -0.34 -10.87 -22.48
N LEU A 105 -1.26 -10.50 -21.58
CA LEU A 105 -2.69 -10.50 -21.88
C LEU A 105 -3.16 -9.14 -22.42
N PRO A 106 -4.05 -9.11 -23.42
CA PRO A 106 -4.71 -7.87 -23.82
C PRO A 106 -5.44 -7.22 -22.63
N ILE A 107 -5.27 -5.91 -22.45
CA ILE A 107 -5.87 -5.14 -21.33
C ILE A 107 -7.39 -5.37 -21.23
N ALA A 108 -8.09 -5.49 -22.36
CA ALA A 108 -9.52 -5.75 -22.43
C ALA A 108 -9.95 -7.08 -21.78
N ILE A 109 -9.03 -8.06 -21.71
CA ILE A 109 -9.24 -9.38 -21.08
C ILE A 109 -8.70 -9.35 -19.65
N ALA A 110 -7.49 -8.83 -19.43
CA ALA A 110 -6.85 -8.81 -18.12
C ALA A 110 -7.65 -8.00 -17.09
N LYS A 111 -8.20 -6.85 -17.50
CA LYS A 111 -8.93 -5.94 -16.61
C LYS A 111 -10.17 -6.55 -15.95
N PRO A 112 -11.14 -7.13 -16.69
CA PRO A 112 -12.32 -7.75 -16.06
C PRO A 112 -11.95 -8.97 -15.21
N ILE A 113 -10.95 -9.75 -15.62
CA ILE A 113 -10.45 -10.89 -14.84
C ILE A 113 -9.89 -10.40 -13.50
N ARG A 114 -8.96 -9.43 -13.52
CA ARG A 114 -8.41 -8.84 -12.28
C ARG A 114 -9.52 -8.28 -11.39
N PHE A 115 -10.48 -7.55 -11.96
CA PHE A 115 -11.59 -7.02 -11.19
C PHE A 115 -12.41 -8.12 -10.52
N ALA A 116 -12.79 -9.19 -11.25
CA ALA A 116 -13.56 -10.30 -10.71
C ALA A 116 -12.77 -11.06 -9.63
N SER A 117 -11.50 -11.34 -9.88
CA SER A 117 -10.59 -12.04 -8.99
C SER A 117 -10.35 -11.30 -7.67
N PHE A 118 -10.01 -10.01 -7.71
CA PHE A 118 -9.86 -9.21 -6.50
C PHE A 118 -11.19 -8.99 -5.77
N SER A 119 -12.30 -8.85 -6.51
CA SER A 119 -13.64 -8.77 -5.91
C SER A 119 -13.99 -10.05 -5.15
N LEU A 120 -13.60 -11.21 -5.68
CA LEU A 120 -13.81 -12.49 -5.01
C LEU A 120 -13.05 -12.57 -3.69
N LEU A 121 -11.78 -12.13 -3.65
CA LEU A 121 -10.98 -12.12 -2.43
C LEU A 121 -11.63 -11.27 -1.33
N ILE A 122 -12.07 -10.05 -1.68
CA ILE A 122 -12.79 -9.16 -0.77
C ILE A 122 -14.13 -9.76 -0.34
N PHE A 123 -14.87 -10.37 -1.28
CA PHE A 123 -16.13 -11.03 -0.96
C PHE A 123 -15.92 -12.15 0.06
N MET A 124 -14.93 -13.01 -0.14
CA MET A 124 -14.60 -14.11 0.78
C MET A 124 -14.23 -13.56 2.16
N LEU A 125 -13.43 -12.48 2.22
CA LEU A 125 -13.02 -11.82 3.47
C LEU A 125 -14.23 -11.44 4.34
N TYR A 126 -15.21 -10.74 3.76
CA TYR A 126 -16.39 -10.29 4.50
C TYR A 126 -17.49 -11.33 4.62
N TYR A 127 -17.50 -12.37 3.79
CA TYR A 127 -18.45 -13.48 3.88
C TYR A 127 -18.04 -14.51 4.95
N PHE A 128 -16.76 -14.60 5.27
CA PHE A 128 -16.22 -15.53 6.26
C PHE A 128 -16.92 -15.49 7.63
N PRO A 129 -17.20 -14.31 8.25
CA PRO A 129 -17.94 -14.25 9.51
C PRO A 129 -19.31 -14.93 9.46
N PHE A 130 -20.05 -14.79 8.35
CA PHE A 130 -21.36 -15.44 8.20
C PHE A 130 -21.25 -16.96 8.17
N VAL A 131 -20.20 -17.48 7.53
CA VAL A 131 -19.90 -18.92 7.52
C VAL A 131 -19.54 -19.42 8.92
N VAL A 132 -18.66 -18.71 9.62
CA VAL A 132 -18.24 -19.06 10.99
C VAL A 132 -19.42 -19.03 11.96
N ILE A 133 -20.22 -17.95 11.95
CA ILE A 133 -21.43 -17.83 12.77
C ILE A 133 -22.38 -18.99 12.49
N THR A 134 -22.58 -19.35 11.22
CA THR A 134 -23.44 -20.47 10.84
C THR A 134 -22.96 -21.78 11.45
N ASP A 135 -21.66 -22.07 11.39
CA ASP A 135 -21.11 -23.30 11.95
C ASP A 135 -21.14 -23.30 13.48
N ILE A 136 -20.85 -22.17 14.15
CA ILE A 136 -20.96 -22.02 15.61
C ILE A 136 -22.39 -22.29 16.07
N VAL A 137 -23.38 -21.62 15.47
CA VAL A 137 -24.80 -21.78 15.85
C VAL A 137 -25.25 -23.23 15.63
N ARG A 138 -24.82 -23.87 14.53
CA ARG A 138 -25.13 -25.28 14.27
C ARG A 138 -24.44 -26.24 15.25
N ALA A 139 -23.22 -25.93 15.69
CA ALA A 139 -22.52 -26.72 16.69
C ALA A 139 -23.20 -26.63 18.07
N ILE A 140 -23.67 -25.43 18.46
CA ILE A 140 -24.48 -25.24 19.67
C ILE A 140 -25.81 -26.00 19.53
N ASN A 141 -26.48 -25.87 18.39
CA ASN A 141 -27.74 -26.57 18.12
C ASN A 141 -27.61 -28.11 18.21
N LYS A 142 -26.43 -28.67 17.93
CA LYS A 142 -26.18 -30.11 18.08
C LYS A 142 -26.21 -30.55 19.55
N ARG A 143 -25.80 -29.68 20.48
CA ARG A 143 -25.80 -29.96 21.93
C ARG A 143 -27.11 -29.56 22.59
N HIS A 144 -27.68 -28.43 22.16
CA HIS A 144 -28.93 -27.89 22.67
C HIS A 144 -29.85 -27.62 21.47
N PRO A 145 -30.76 -28.54 21.11
CA PRO A 145 -31.60 -28.35 19.94
C PRO A 145 -32.58 -27.16 20.10
N PHE A 146 -32.43 -26.12 19.28
CA PHE A 146 -33.34 -24.95 19.22
C PHE A 146 -33.72 -24.56 17.78
N LEU A 147 -32.95 -24.97 16.78
CA LEU A 147 -33.24 -24.78 15.36
C LEU A 147 -34.06 -25.97 14.83
N GLN A 148 -35.30 -25.70 14.42
CA GLN A 148 -36.16 -26.69 13.77
C GLN A 148 -35.62 -27.17 12.43
N ASN A 149 -34.96 -26.29 11.66
CA ASN A 149 -34.38 -26.63 10.35
C ASN A 149 -33.00 -25.98 10.16
N PRO A 150 -31.92 -26.67 10.57
CA PRO A 150 -30.56 -26.16 10.46
C PRO A 150 -30.11 -25.84 9.03
N GLN A 151 -30.63 -26.57 8.02
CA GLN A 151 -30.30 -26.31 6.62
C GLN A 151 -30.97 -25.04 6.10
N LYS A 152 -32.23 -24.80 6.47
CA LYS A 152 -32.95 -23.55 6.14
C LYS A 152 -32.31 -22.34 6.83
N PHE A 153 -31.88 -22.50 8.09
CA PHE A 153 -31.11 -21.48 8.80
C PHE A 153 -29.82 -21.13 8.04
N ARG A 154 -29.00 -22.15 7.72
CA ARG A 154 -27.76 -21.99 6.94
C ARG A 154 -27.99 -21.25 5.62
N PHE A 155 -29.03 -21.62 4.87
CA PHE A 155 -29.36 -20.95 3.62
C PHE A 155 -29.74 -19.48 3.82
N ARG A 156 -30.57 -19.17 4.83
CA ARG A 156 -30.97 -17.79 5.15
C ARG A 156 -29.79 -16.92 5.55
N VAL A 157 -28.93 -17.40 6.46
CA VAL A 157 -27.72 -16.67 6.86
C VAL A 157 -26.79 -16.47 5.66
N GLY A 158 -26.66 -17.47 4.79
CA GLY A 158 -25.87 -17.35 3.57
C GLY A 158 -26.41 -16.28 2.62
N VAL A 159 -27.72 -16.26 2.36
CA VAL A 159 -28.34 -15.22 1.50
C VAL A 159 -28.19 -13.84 2.13
N VAL A 160 -28.42 -13.69 3.44
CA VAL A 160 -28.21 -12.42 4.15
C VAL A 160 -26.74 -11.98 4.05
N GLY A 161 -25.80 -12.91 4.20
CA GLY A 161 -24.37 -12.66 4.05
C GLY A 161 -24.02 -12.17 2.64
N ILE A 162 -24.55 -12.80 1.58
CA ILE A 162 -24.35 -12.33 0.21
C ILE A 162 -24.86 -10.90 0.06
N ILE A 163 -26.10 -10.62 0.48
CA ILE A 163 -26.71 -9.29 0.35
C ILE A 163 -25.89 -8.23 1.13
N ALA A 164 -25.49 -8.53 2.36
CA ALA A 164 -24.72 -7.63 3.20
C ALA A 164 -23.34 -7.35 2.60
N VAL A 165 -22.59 -8.39 2.21
CA VAL A 165 -21.25 -8.24 1.63
C VAL A 165 -21.31 -7.49 0.30
N THR A 166 -22.25 -7.83 -0.58
CA THR A 166 -22.44 -7.10 -1.84
C THR A 166 -22.77 -5.63 -1.59
N SER A 167 -23.61 -5.31 -0.59
CA SER A 167 -23.92 -3.92 -0.23
C SER A 167 -22.68 -3.16 0.27
N ILE A 168 -21.87 -3.80 1.13
CA ILE A 168 -20.60 -3.22 1.61
C ILE A 168 -19.65 -2.96 0.44
N MET A 169 -19.52 -3.91 -0.49
CA MET A 169 -18.67 -3.77 -1.68
C MET A 169 -19.18 -2.66 -2.61
N ILE A 170 -20.50 -2.53 -2.82
CA ILE A 170 -21.06 -1.42 -3.60
C ILE A 170 -20.69 -0.08 -2.98
N VAL A 171 -20.87 0.08 -1.67
CA VAL A 171 -20.48 1.30 -0.95
C VAL A 171 -18.97 1.52 -1.02
N GLY A 172 -18.16 0.47 -0.87
CA GLY A 172 -16.71 0.56 -0.96
C GLY A 172 -16.22 0.97 -2.34
N ASN A 173 -16.84 0.46 -3.41
CA ASN A 173 -16.53 0.85 -4.78
C ASN A 173 -16.99 2.28 -5.06
N TYR A 174 -18.14 2.69 -4.51
CA TYR A 174 -18.60 4.07 -4.58
C TYR A 174 -17.58 5.02 -3.94
N ARG A 175 -17.10 4.73 -2.72
CA ARG A 175 -16.09 5.53 -2.03
C ARG A 175 -14.78 5.62 -2.81
N PHE A 176 -14.30 4.50 -3.35
CA PHE A 176 -13.14 4.50 -4.25
C PHE A 176 -13.34 5.44 -5.46
N ASN A 177 -14.53 5.40 -6.06
CA ASN A 177 -14.86 6.25 -7.20
C ASN A 177 -15.20 7.70 -6.83
N HIS A 178 -15.21 8.09 -5.56
CA HIS A 178 -15.45 9.47 -5.13
C HIS A 178 -14.38 9.89 -4.11
N PRO A 179 -13.13 10.15 -4.58
CA PRO A 179 -12.06 10.55 -3.69
C PRO A 179 -12.42 11.85 -2.96
N THR A 180 -12.07 11.89 -1.69
CA THR A 180 -12.23 13.06 -0.83
C THR A 180 -11.09 14.05 -1.06
N LYS A 181 -11.33 15.33 -0.74
CA LYS A 181 -10.26 16.34 -0.74
C LYS A 181 -9.91 16.64 0.71
N VAL A 182 -8.62 16.57 1.02
CA VAL A 182 -8.09 16.91 2.33
C VAL A 182 -7.39 18.25 2.23
N TYR A 183 -7.90 19.24 2.96
CA TYR A 183 -7.32 20.58 2.99
C TYR A 183 -6.38 20.71 4.19
N LEU A 184 -5.12 21.08 3.93
CA LEU A 184 -4.11 21.30 4.94
C LEU A 184 -3.62 22.74 4.88
N ASP A 185 -3.53 23.41 6.03
CA ASP A 185 -2.92 24.74 6.16
C ASP A 185 -1.65 24.58 7.01
N ILE A 186 -0.50 24.75 6.36
CA ILE A 186 0.82 24.50 6.92
C ILE A 186 1.61 25.79 6.89
N GLU A 187 2.16 26.18 8.03
CA GLU A 187 2.97 27.38 8.17
C GLU A 187 4.40 26.97 8.53
N SER A 188 5.35 27.29 7.65
CA SER A 188 6.76 27.08 7.92
C SER A 188 7.20 27.97 9.07
N THR A 189 8.09 27.45 9.91
CA THR A 189 8.74 28.26 10.95
C THR A 189 9.88 29.12 10.39
N LYS A 190 10.24 28.89 9.13
CA LYS A 190 11.37 29.49 8.42
C LYS A 190 10.85 30.40 7.32
N SER A 191 11.54 31.52 7.11
CA SER A 191 11.08 32.62 6.27
C SER A 191 9.71 33.16 6.74
N LYS A 192 9.56 34.48 6.79
CA LYS A 192 8.30 35.14 7.20
C LYS A 192 7.95 36.22 6.20
N GLN A 193 8.10 35.90 4.92
CA GLN A 193 7.76 36.86 3.87
C GLN A 193 6.24 36.99 3.68
N GLY A 194 5.46 36.09 4.28
CA GLY A 194 4.00 36.08 4.18
C GLY A 194 3.52 35.58 2.83
N LYS A 195 4.35 34.77 2.16
CA LYS A 195 4.04 34.17 0.86
C LYS A 195 3.31 32.85 1.07
N GLU A 196 2.60 32.41 0.04
CA GLU A 196 1.89 31.14 0.04
C GLU A 196 2.07 30.38 -1.26
N LEU A 197 2.08 29.05 -1.16
CA LEU A 197 2.00 28.13 -2.27
C LEU A 197 0.75 27.26 -2.12
N LYS A 198 -0.07 27.21 -3.16
CA LYS A 198 -1.15 26.23 -3.27
C LYS A 198 -0.61 24.97 -3.95
N ILE A 199 -0.49 23.91 -3.17
CA ILE A 199 0.07 22.63 -3.61
C ILE A 199 -1.06 21.61 -3.71
N VAL A 200 -1.12 20.87 -4.81
CA VAL A 200 -1.92 19.64 -4.87
C VAL A 200 -0.97 18.45 -4.81
N ALA A 201 -1.13 17.62 -3.79
CA ALA A 201 -0.30 16.43 -3.61
C ALA A 201 -1.15 15.16 -3.66
N LEU A 202 -0.56 14.08 -4.15
CA LEU A 202 -1.19 12.78 -4.27
C LEU A 202 -0.15 11.67 -4.22
N SER A 203 -0.55 10.52 -3.71
CA SER A 203 0.27 9.30 -3.64
C SER A 203 -0.53 8.11 -4.16
N ASP A 204 0.16 7.02 -4.46
CA ASP A 204 -0.43 5.70 -4.64
C ASP A 204 -1.58 5.69 -5.67
N VAL A 205 -1.32 6.28 -6.83
CA VAL A 205 -2.31 6.37 -7.92
C VAL A 205 -2.45 5.01 -8.62
N HIS A 206 -1.37 4.24 -8.70
CA HIS A 206 -1.28 2.91 -9.32
C HIS A 206 -1.93 2.84 -10.72
N LEU A 207 -1.54 3.75 -11.61
CA LEU A 207 -1.94 3.70 -13.01
C LEU A 207 -1.43 2.39 -13.66
N GLY A 208 -2.31 1.73 -14.40
CA GLY A 208 -2.04 0.39 -14.93
C GLY A 208 -3.28 -0.26 -15.54
N ILE A 209 -3.39 -1.59 -15.42
CA ILE A 209 -4.49 -2.37 -16.01
C ILE A 209 -5.84 -2.00 -15.38
N SER A 210 -5.87 -1.90 -14.04
CA SER A 210 -7.09 -1.54 -13.31
C SER A 210 -7.44 -0.06 -13.51
N LEU A 211 -6.44 0.82 -13.39
CA LEU A 211 -6.59 2.28 -13.45
C LEU A 211 -5.93 2.85 -14.71
N GLY A 212 -6.70 2.85 -15.80
CA GLY A 212 -6.27 3.33 -17.10
C GLY A 212 -6.67 4.77 -17.41
N GLU A 213 -6.83 5.08 -18.69
CA GLU A 213 -7.04 6.44 -19.21
C GLU A 213 -8.20 7.20 -18.56
N LYS A 214 -9.35 6.53 -18.34
CA LYS A 214 -10.51 7.14 -17.69
C LYS A 214 -10.21 7.61 -16.25
N ALA A 215 -9.41 6.84 -15.51
CA ALA A 215 -9.01 7.20 -14.15
C ALA A 215 -8.00 8.36 -14.20
N ALA A 216 -6.99 8.27 -15.06
CA ALA A 216 -6.01 9.34 -15.26
C ALA A 216 -6.69 10.67 -15.62
N LYS A 217 -7.58 10.68 -16.61
CA LYS A 217 -8.34 11.88 -17.01
C LYS A 217 -9.17 12.45 -15.87
N LYS A 218 -9.84 11.60 -15.08
CA LYS A 218 -10.60 12.04 -13.91
C LYS A 218 -9.69 12.72 -12.88
N TYR A 219 -8.54 12.12 -12.56
CA TYR A 219 -7.62 12.66 -11.57
C TYR A 219 -6.97 13.96 -12.04
N VAL A 220 -6.59 14.06 -13.32
CA VAL A 220 -6.10 15.31 -13.92
C VAL A 220 -7.14 16.42 -13.82
N ASN A 221 -8.41 16.13 -14.12
CA ASN A 221 -9.49 17.10 -13.96
C ASN A 221 -9.67 17.53 -12.49
N MET A 222 -9.55 16.60 -11.54
CA MET A 222 -9.62 16.91 -10.10
C MET A 222 -8.46 17.80 -9.65
N ILE A 223 -7.23 17.54 -10.12
CA ILE A 223 -6.04 18.35 -9.85
C ILE A 223 -6.21 19.75 -10.42
N ASN A 224 -6.53 19.87 -11.71
CA ASN A 224 -6.65 21.16 -12.40
C ASN A 224 -7.80 22.01 -11.86
N ALA A 225 -8.88 21.40 -11.35
CA ALA A 225 -9.98 22.12 -10.72
C ALA A 225 -9.54 22.89 -9.46
N GLU A 226 -8.45 22.47 -8.81
CA GLU A 226 -7.88 23.20 -7.68
C GLU A 226 -7.01 24.38 -8.09
N LYS A 227 -6.62 24.50 -9.36
CA LYS A 227 -5.71 25.56 -9.85
C LYS A 227 -4.43 25.66 -8.98
N PRO A 228 -3.67 24.57 -8.81
CA PRO A 228 -2.46 24.57 -7.99
C PRO A 228 -1.34 25.38 -8.63
N ASP A 229 -0.46 25.92 -7.80
CA ASP A 229 0.84 26.45 -8.23
C ASP A 229 1.81 25.30 -8.54
N LEU A 230 1.77 24.25 -7.72
CA LEU A 230 2.69 23.11 -7.74
C LEU A 230 1.92 21.79 -7.55
N VAL A 231 2.29 20.74 -8.29
CA VAL A 231 1.72 19.40 -8.12
C VAL A 231 2.80 18.40 -7.72
N LEU A 232 2.53 17.59 -6.68
CA LEU A 232 3.50 16.66 -6.09
C LEU A 232 2.97 15.21 -6.09
N PHE A 233 3.65 14.31 -6.80
CA PHE A 233 3.42 12.86 -6.77
C PHE A 233 4.35 12.19 -5.76
N VAL A 234 3.78 11.65 -4.69
CA VAL A 234 4.51 11.08 -3.55
C VAL A 234 4.67 9.56 -3.69
N GLY A 235 5.19 9.11 -4.84
CA GLY A 235 5.42 7.71 -5.17
C GLY A 235 4.18 6.91 -5.61
N ASP A 236 4.44 5.74 -6.19
CA ASP A 236 3.45 4.78 -6.69
C ASP A 236 2.43 5.42 -7.67
N LEU A 237 2.93 6.20 -8.63
CA LEU A 237 2.10 6.72 -9.72
C LEU A 237 1.70 5.59 -10.66
N ILE A 238 2.61 4.66 -10.95
CA ILE A 238 2.36 3.50 -11.79
C ILE A 238 2.31 2.22 -10.95
N ASP A 239 1.57 1.21 -11.43
CA ASP A 239 1.37 -0.04 -10.67
C ASP A 239 2.56 -1.01 -10.79
N HIS A 240 2.81 -1.62 -11.96
CA HIS A 240 3.93 -2.59 -12.09
C HIS A 240 4.42 -2.75 -13.53
N SER A 241 3.86 -2.01 -14.49
CA SER A 241 4.16 -2.20 -15.90
C SER A 241 4.19 -0.86 -16.65
N VAL A 242 5.41 -0.45 -17.03
CA VAL A 242 5.62 0.68 -17.95
C VAL A 242 4.96 0.43 -19.32
N PRO A 243 5.08 -0.76 -19.95
CA PRO A 243 4.40 -1.02 -21.22
C PRO A 243 2.89 -0.76 -21.20
N VAL A 244 2.21 -1.12 -20.11
CA VAL A 244 0.76 -0.93 -19.97
C VAL A 244 0.37 0.54 -19.92
N VAL A 245 1.13 1.38 -19.19
CA VAL A 245 0.81 2.82 -19.09
C VAL A 245 1.15 3.56 -20.37
N VAL A 246 2.18 3.12 -21.10
CA VAL A 246 2.53 3.65 -22.43
C VAL A 246 1.50 3.23 -23.47
N GLN A 247 1.08 1.96 -23.50
CA GLN A 247 0.07 1.46 -24.43
C GLN A 247 -1.26 2.22 -24.30
N GLN A 248 -1.60 2.65 -23.08
CA GLN A 248 -2.81 3.43 -22.79
C GLN A 248 -2.62 4.95 -22.97
N ASN A 249 -1.46 5.42 -23.44
CA ASN A 249 -1.13 6.84 -23.62
C ASN A 249 -1.34 7.68 -22.33
N LEU A 250 -1.05 7.10 -21.16
CA LEU A 250 -1.31 7.78 -19.90
C LEU A 250 -0.39 9.00 -19.70
N ASP A 251 0.78 8.99 -20.34
CA ASP A 251 1.68 10.15 -20.39
C ASP A 251 0.98 11.38 -20.98
N ARG A 252 0.20 11.20 -22.05
CA ARG A 252 -0.56 12.30 -22.68
C ARG A 252 -1.68 12.83 -21.79
N GLN A 253 -2.27 11.98 -20.96
CA GLN A 253 -3.28 12.42 -19.99
C GLN A 253 -2.61 13.21 -18.87
N LEU A 254 -1.52 12.68 -18.29
CA LEU A 254 -0.77 13.35 -17.22
C LEU A 254 -0.18 14.69 -17.67
N ARG A 255 0.22 14.82 -18.94
CA ARG A 255 0.74 16.08 -19.50
C ARG A 255 -0.26 17.22 -19.52
N GLN A 256 -1.56 16.95 -19.31
CA GLN A 256 -2.60 17.96 -19.21
C GLN A 256 -2.69 18.58 -17.80
N ILE A 257 -1.91 18.13 -16.82
CA ILE A 257 -1.81 18.77 -15.51
C ILE A 257 -1.24 20.19 -15.70
N SER A 258 -1.93 21.17 -15.13
CA SER A 258 -1.53 22.58 -15.16
C SER A 258 -1.11 23.02 -13.77
N ALA A 259 0.18 23.30 -13.62
CA ALA A 259 0.81 23.82 -12.41
C ALA A 259 1.96 24.74 -12.83
N PRO A 260 1.82 26.07 -12.70
CA PRO A 260 2.80 27.05 -13.20
C PRO A 260 4.23 26.83 -12.69
N LEU A 261 4.39 26.31 -11.47
CA LEU A 261 5.68 26.02 -10.86
C LEU A 261 6.17 24.60 -11.13
N GLY A 262 5.39 23.80 -11.85
CA GLY A 262 5.76 22.48 -12.32
C GLY A 262 5.06 21.33 -11.61
N VAL A 263 5.36 20.13 -12.12
CA VAL A 263 4.85 18.85 -11.61
C VAL A 263 6.05 18.00 -11.25
N TYR A 264 6.14 17.62 -9.98
CA TYR A 264 7.28 16.87 -9.44
C TYR A 264 6.81 15.58 -8.79
N GLY A 265 7.72 14.63 -8.64
CA GLY A 265 7.43 13.45 -7.84
C GLY A 265 8.67 12.70 -7.40
N VAL A 266 8.45 11.69 -6.57
CA VAL A 266 9.44 10.67 -6.20
C VAL A 266 8.94 9.30 -6.68
N LEU A 267 9.85 8.33 -6.73
CA LEU A 267 9.48 6.94 -6.94
C LEU A 267 8.90 6.36 -5.64
N GLY A 268 7.96 5.44 -5.76
CA GLY A 268 7.60 4.49 -4.73
C GLY A 268 8.12 3.10 -5.07
N ASN A 269 7.76 2.10 -4.27
CA ASN A 269 8.26 0.73 -4.47
C ASN A 269 7.70 0.08 -5.74
N HIS A 270 6.52 0.49 -6.20
CA HIS A 270 5.90 -0.06 -7.41
C HIS A 270 6.65 0.33 -8.69
N GLU A 271 7.25 1.52 -8.71
CA GLU A 271 8.15 1.91 -9.80
C GLU A 271 9.40 1.01 -9.91
N TYR A 272 9.90 0.49 -8.78
CA TYR A 272 10.98 -0.50 -8.78
C TYR A 272 10.52 -1.88 -9.22
N PHE A 273 9.30 -2.28 -8.87
CA PHE A 273 8.71 -3.52 -9.40
C PHE A 273 8.53 -3.46 -10.92
N ALA A 274 8.28 -2.26 -11.46
CA ALA A 274 8.25 -2.00 -12.90
C ALA A 274 9.65 -1.91 -13.55
N GLY A 275 10.73 -2.08 -12.76
CA GLY A 275 12.12 -2.17 -13.21
C GLY A 275 12.95 -0.90 -13.00
N ALA A 276 12.35 0.24 -12.67
CA ALA A 276 13.04 1.54 -12.48
C ALA A 276 14.10 1.89 -13.56
N GLY A 277 13.85 1.48 -14.81
CA GLY A 277 14.76 1.66 -15.95
C GLY A 277 14.43 2.88 -16.83
N ASP A 278 15.17 3.03 -17.94
CA ASP A 278 15.07 4.18 -18.83
C ASP A 278 13.66 4.44 -19.38
N ASP A 279 12.91 3.38 -19.69
CA ASP A 279 11.53 3.48 -20.19
C ASP A 279 10.60 4.19 -19.19
N LEU A 280 10.81 3.96 -17.88
CA LEU A 280 10.06 4.62 -16.83
C LEU A 280 10.34 6.13 -16.81
N PHE A 281 11.61 6.51 -16.89
CA PHE A 281 12.00 7.92 -16.89
C PHE A 281 11.60 8.63 -18.17
N ASP A 282 11.60 7.93 -19.31
CA ASP A 282 11.06 8.46 -20.56
C ASP A 282 9.53 8.68 -20.46
N PHE A 283 8.79 7.76 -19.83
CA PHE A 283 7.37 7.94 -19.53
C PHE A 283 7.12 9.19 -18.67
N TYR A 284 7.88 9.37 -17.58
CA TYR A 284 7.75 10.57 -16.73
C TYR A 284 8.09 11.86 -17.48
N ARG A 285 9.17 11.86 -18.27
CA ARG A 285 9.57 13.01 -19.10
C ARG A 285 8.48 13.39 -20.10
N LYS A 286 7.88 12.41 -20.79
CA LYS A 286 6.73 12.63 -21.71
C LYS A 286 5.51 13.15 -20.96
N SER A 287 5.25 12.64 -19.76
CA SER A 287 4.19 13.10 -18.86
C SER A 287 4.39 14.53 -18.35
N GLY A 288 5.60 15.10 -18.47
CA GLY A 288 5.93 16.42 -17.94
C GLY A 288 6.16 16.43 -16.43
N ILE A 289 6.47 15.27 -15.85
CA ILE A 289 6.73 15.10 -14.43
C ILE A 289 8.23 15.01 -14.21
N VAL A 290 8.76 15.86 -13.33
CA VAL A 290 10.17 15.85 -12.93
C VAL A 290 10.33 14.94 -11.71
N ILE A 291 11.02 13.81 -11.88
CA ILE A 291 11.29 12.89 -10.78
C ILE A 291 12.55 13.32 -10.03
N LEU A 292 12.41 13.47 -8.72
CA LEU A 292 13.47 13.74 -7.76
C LEU A 292 13.91 12.41 -7.12
N ARG A 293 15.21 12.10 -7.17
CA ARG A 293 15.79 10.86 -6.63
C ARG A 293 17.04 11.20 -5.84
N ASP A 294 16.89 11.32 -4.54
CA ASP A 294 17.94 11.85 -3.66
C ASP A 294 18.53 13.16 -4.19
N THR A 295 17.63 14.04 -4.63
CA THR A 295 17.90 15.38 -5.14
C THR A 295 16.91 16.39 -4.56
N SER A 296 17.27 17.66 -4.66
CA SER A 296 16.40 18.77 -4.28
C SER A 296 16.38 19.82 -5.39
N VAL A 297 15.28 20.57 -5.44
CA VAL A 297 15.12 21.73 -6.32
C VAL A 297 14.58 22.89 -5.48
N LEU A 298 15.01 24.10 -5.82
CA LEU A 298 14.55 25.31 -5.16
C LEU A 298 13.42 25.93 -5.99
N ILE A 299 12.20 25.87 -5.48
CA ILE A 299 11.01 26.42 -6.13
C ILE A 299 10.95 27.92 -5.86
N ASN A 300 10.85 28.72 -6.93
CA ASN A 300 10.84 30.19 -6.90
C ASN A 300 12.00 30.82 -6.11
N ASP A 301 13.17 30.18 -6.08
CA ASP A 301 14.32 30.62 -5.28
C ASP A 301 14.08 30.67 -3.75
N GLU A 302 12.99 30.07 -3.25
CA GLU A 302 12.51 30.26 -1.87
C GLU A 302 12.25 28.97 -1.11
N VAL A 303 11.59 27.98 -1.69
CA VAL A 303 11.19 26.75 -0.99
C VAL A 303 11.92 25.55 -1.57
N TYR A 304 12.65 24.81 -0.75
CA TYR A 304 13.25 23.56 -1.20
C TYR A 304 12.19 22.48 -1.30
N LEU A 305 12.03 21.91 -2.48
CA LEU A 305 11.37 20.63 -2.68
C LEU A 305 12.44 19.53 -2.70
N VAL A 306 12.37 18.64 -1.73
CA VAL A 306 13.36 17.57 -1.51
C VAL A 306 12.70 16.25 -1.83
N GLY A 307 13.26 15.49 -2.77
CA GLY A 307 12.76 14.16 -3.10
C GLY A 307 13.78 13.10 -2.73
N ARG A 308 13.40 12.21 -1.80
CA ARG A 308 14.23 11.09 -1.38
C ARG A 308 13.86 9.85 -2.19
N ASP A 309 14.86 9.09 -2.63
CA ASP A 309 14.62 7.84 -3.38
C ASP A 309 13.93 6.81 -2.46
N ASP A 310 13.17 5.86 -3.03
CA ASP A 310 12.38 4.91 -2.24
C ASP A 310 13.26 3.96 -1.40
N ALA A 311 12.74 3.47 -0.27
CA ALA A 311 13.42 2.52 0.60
C ALA A 311 13.77 1.19 -0.09
N PHE A 312 13.11 0.85 -1.20
CA PHE A 312 13.46 -0.29 -2.03
C PHE A 312 14.88 -0.20 -2.59
N ASN A 313 15.39 1.01 -2.86
CA ASN A 313 16.79 1.22 -3.22
C ASN A 313 17.67 1.21 -1.96
N GLN A 314 18.39 0.12 -1.75
CA GLN A 314 19.33 -0.03 -0.62
C GLN A 314 20.50 0.97 -0.65
N HIS A 315 20.74 1.62 -1.79
CA HIS A 315 21.77 2.64 -1.97
C HIS A 315 21.24 4.08 -1.86
N ARG A 316 19.98 4.27 -1.44
CA ARG A 316 19.41 5.61 -1.22
C ARG A 316 20.24 6.41 -0.21
N LYS A 317 20.34 7.72 -0.40
CA LYS A 317 21.00 8.62 0.55
C LYS A 317 20.23 8.68 1.87
N THR A 318 20.98 8.85 2.95
CA THR A 318 20.38 9.33 4.21
C THR A 318 19.83 10.74 4.01
N LEU A 319 18.75 11.09 4.71
CA LEU A 319 18.19 12.43 4.59
C LEU A 319 19.23 13.50 4.96
N ARG A 320 20.08 13.22 5.94
CA ARG A 320 21.20 14.09 6.32
C ARG A 320 22.16 14.38 5.18
N GLN A 321 22.54 13.37 4.39
CA GLN A 321 23.41 13.57 3.21
C GLN A 321 22.69 14.38 2.13
N LEU A 322 21.40 14.13 1.92
CA LEU A 322 20.60 14.85 0.93
C LEU A 322 20.46 16.33 1.26
N MET A 323 20.30 16.67 2.54
CA MET A 323 20.10 18.05 2.98
C MET A 323 21.38 18.89 2.98
N GLN A 324 22.57 18.30 2.81
CA GLN A 324 23.84 19.05 2.73
C GLN A 324 23.90 20.04 1.56
N SER A 325 23.13 19.81 0.49
CA SER A 325 23.05 20.71 -0.67
C SER A 325 21.95 21.77 -0.55
N THR A 326 21.32 21.92 0.62
CA THR A 326 20.21 22.86 0.85
C THR A 326 20.58 23.92 1.88
N ASP A 327 20.08 25.15 1.70
CA ASP A 327 20.15 26.20 2.71
C ASP A 327 19.07 25.97 3.78
N SER A 328 19.51 25.58 4.98
CA SER A 328 18.64 25.29 6.13
C SER A 328 17.79 26.47 6.61
N SER A 329 18.11 27.71 6.21
CA SER A 329 17.32 28.90 6.56
C SER A 329 16.05 29.03 5.72
N LYS A 330 15.94 28.28 4.62
CA LYS A 330 14.78 28.27 3.73
C LYS A 330 13.77 27.18 4.12
N PRO A 331 12.47 27.40 3.87
CA PRO A 331 11.44 26.38 4.00
C PRO A 331 11.74 25.14 3.15
N SER A 332 11.30 23.98 3.62
CA SER A 332 11.56 22.70 2.96
C SER A 332 10.37 21.74 3.02
N ILE A 333 10.02 21.17 1.87
CA ILE A 333 9.00 20.14 1.71
C ILE A 333 9.70 18.85 1.26
N LEU A 334 9.60 17.80 2.07
CA LEU A 334 10.14 16.48 1.79
C LEU A 334 9.06 15.57 1.20
N LEU A 335 9.39 14.95 0.07
CA LEU A 335 8.68 13.80 -0.48
C LEU A 335 9.48 12.54 -0.12
N ASP A 336 8.90 11.69 0.75
CA ASP A 336 9.44 10.37 1.09
C ASP A 336 8.27 9.38 1.06
N HIS A 337 8.23 8.51 0.04
CA HIS A 337 7.05 7.70 -0.26
C HIS A 337 6.63 6.82 0.94
N GLN A 338 7.59 6.17 1.61
CA GLN A 338 7.32 5.32 2.76
C GLN A 338 7.49 6.11 4.06
N PRO A 339 6.50 6.12 4.98
CA PRO A 339 6.56 6.86 6.24
C PRO A 339 7.42 6.17 7.31
N ASN A 340 8.61 5.71 6.92
CA ASN A 340 9.57 5.07 7.80
C ASN A 340 10.45 6.13 8.46
N HIS A 341 10.85 5.91 9.72
CA HIS A 341 11.79 6.77 10.45
C HIS A 341 11.44 8.27 10.42
N LEU A 342 10.19 8.63 10.75
CA LEU A 342 9.71 10.02 10.71
C LEU A 342 10.62 11.02 11.45
N ARG A 343 11.34 10.55 12.47
CA ARG A 343 12.32 11.32 13.23
C ARG A 343 13.45 11.92 12.35
N ASP A 344 13.81 11.28 11.24
CA ASP A 344 14.85 11.79 10.34
C ASP A 344 14.51 13.19 9.82
N ALA A 345 13.24 13.43 9.46
CA ALA A 345 12.81 14.74 8.96
C ALA A 345 12.87 15.84 10.02
N GLU A 346 12.51 15.51 11.27
CA GLU A 346 12.63 16.41 12.41
C GLU A 346 14.10 16.77 12.67
N GLU A 347 14.99 15.77 12.70
CA GLU A 347 16.43 15.97 12.93
C GLU A 347 17.14 16.76 11.82
N ASN A 348 16.54 16.81 10.63
CA ASN A 348 17.04 17.58 9.49
C ASN A 348 16.24 18.89 9.26
N ASN A 349 15.45 19.31 10.25
CA ASN A 349 14.65 20.53 10.23
C ASN A 349 13.70 20.64 9.02
N ILE A 350 13.12 19.55 8.53
CA ILE A 350 12.12 19.63 7.45
C ILE A 350 10.86 20.34 7.96
N ASP A 351 10.21 21.16 7.13
CA ASP A 351 8.97 21.86 7.53
C ASP A 351 7.73 21.00 7.29
N LEU A 352 7.67 20.32 6.14
CA LEU A 352 6.58 19.42 5.77
C LEU A 352 7.12 18.15 5.11
N GLN A 353 6.78 16.97 5.64
CA GLN A 353 6.96 15.69 4.97
C GLN A 353 5.62 15.15 4.48
N LEU A 354 5.58 14.74 3.22
CA LEU A 354 4.48 14.02 2.61
C LEU A 354 4.90 12.59 2.32
N SER A 355 4.03 11.63 2.62
CA SER A 355 4.22 10.20 2.39
C SER A 355 2.92 9.52 1.93
N GLY A 356 3.04 8.31 1.42
CA GLY A 356 1.94 7.44 0.98
C GLY A 356 2.18 6.01 1.46
N HIS A 357 2.16 5.03 0.54
CA HIS A 357 2.58 3.63 0.71
C HIS A 357 1.63 2.75 1.55
N THR A 358 1.10 3.28 2.65
CA THR A 358 0.34 2.50 3.63
C THR A 358 -1.10 2.22 3.17
N HIS A 359 -1.63 3.06 2.27
CA HIS A 359 -3.02 3.09 1.81
C HIS A 359 -4.09 3.20 2.91
N ASP A 360 -3.71 3.53 4.15
CA ASP A 360 -4.53 3.25 5.34
C ASP A 360 -5.02 1.78 5.36
N GLY A 361 -4.24 0.84 4.84
CA GLY A 361 -4.58 -0.59 4.76
C GLY A 361 -5.66 -0.98 3.73
N GLN A 362 -6.09 -0.07 2.84
CA GLN A 362 -7.05 -0.25 1.73
C GLN A 362 -8.49 -0.63 2.12
N VAL A 363 -8.69 -1.67 2.94
CA VAL A 363 -9.99 -2.20 3.35
C VAL A 363 -9.94 -2.64 4.82
N TYR A 364 -11.01 -2.42 5.58
CA TYR A 364 -11.12 -2.86 6.96
C TYR A 364 -11.09 -4.39 7.07
N PRO A 365 -10.35 -4.99 8.02
CA PRO A 365 -9.62 -4.37 9.12
C PRO A 365 -8.14 -4.06 8.81
N GLY A 366 -7.73 -4.04 7.54
CA GLY A 366 -6.35 -3.75 7.13
C GLY A 366 -5.84 -2.41 7.64
N ASN A 367 -6.71 -1.41 7.80
CA ASN A 367 -6.38 -0.12 8.42
C ASN A 367 -5.89 -0.26 9.88
N LEU A 368 -6.45 -1.21 10.65
CA LEU A 368 -6.00 -1.50 12.01
C LEU A 368 -4.60 -2.15 12.01
N ILE A 369 -4.33 -3.00 11.02
CA ILE A 369 -3.01 -3.62 10.85
C ILE A 369 -1.99 -2.55 10.47
N ALA A 370 -2.31 -1.67 9.52
CA ALA A 370 -1.45 -0.56 9.14
C ALA A 370 -1.15 0.36 10.35
N ALA A 371 -2.17 0.73 11.12
CA ALA A 371 -2.00 1.55 12.33
C ALA A 371 -1.12 0.88 13.40
N ALA A 372 -1.06 -0.45 13.44
CA ALA A 372 -0.18 -1.19 14.35
C ALA A 372 1.27 -1.31 13.82
N MET A 373 1.47 -1.21 12.51
CA MET A 373 2.77 -1.38 11.85
C MET A 373 3.56 -0.07 11.71
N PHE A 374 2.88 1.06 11.57
CA PHE A 374 3.49 2.36 11.30
C PHE A 374 3.27 3.34 12.46
N GLU A 375 4.26 4.21 12.72
CA GLU A 375 4.11 5.31 13.69
C GLU A 375 2.98 6.27 13.27
N LEU A 376 2.79 6.44 11.96
CA LEU A 376 1.70 7.16 11.34
C LEU A 376 1.31 6.40 10.07
N SER A 377 0.20 5.66 10.10
CA SER A 377 -0.30 4.93 8.94
C SER A 377 -1.16 5.79 8.02
N HIS A 378 -1.81 6.83 8.53
CA HIS A 378 -2.65 7.74 7.77
C HIS A 378 -2.88 9.03 8.56
N GLY A 379 -3.03 10.14 7.85
CA GLY A 379 -3.45 11.41 8.42
C GLY A 379 -2.28 12.30 8.82
N TYR A 380 -2.58 13.27 9.68
CA TYR A 380 -1.70 14.38 10.02
C TYR A 380 -1.04 14.20 11.39
N LYS A 381 0.24 14.59 11.49
CA LYS A 381 0.99 14.62 12.74
C LYS A 381 2.00 15.78 12.76
N ILE A 382 2.35 16.24 13.95
CA ILE A 382 3.46 17.18 14.16
C ILE A 382 4.48 16.54 15.11
N LYS A 383 5.78 16.69 14.82
CA LYS A 383 6.88 16.40 15.74
C LYS A 383 7.88 17.55 15.68
N GLY A 384 8.16 18.17 16.82
CA GLY A 384 8.92 19.42 16.85
C GLY A 384 8.26 20.50 15.98
N ASN A 385 9.01 21.01 15.00
CA ASN A 385 8.52 21.98 14.00
C ASN A 385 8.16 21.33 12.65
N THR A 386 8.22 20.00 12.55
CA THR A 386 7.97 19.26 11.30
C THR A 386 6.55 18.76 11.24
N HIS A 387 5.87 19.10 10.15
CA HIS A 387 4.53 18.63 9.81
C HIS A 387 4.66 17.35 8.99
N TYR A 388 3.80 16.36 9.27
CA TYR A 388 3.75 15.10 8.54
C TYR A 388 2.34 14.87 8.04
N TYR A 389 2.21 14.41 6.81
CA TYR A 389 0.96 13.86 6.32
C TYR A 389 1.19 12.57 5.55
N VAL A 390 0.50 11.50 5.96
CA VAL A 390 0.51 10.20 5.27
C VAL A 390 -0.83 10.02 4.58
N SER A 391 -0.78 10.01 3.26
CA SER A 391 -1.95 9.88 2.41
C SER A 391 -2.46 8.43 2.39
N SER A 392 -3.78 8.25 2.40
CA SER A 392 -4.39 6.93 2.17
C SER A 392 -4.34 6.50 0.69
N GLY A 393 -3.85 7.37 -0.20
CA GLY A 393 -3.71 7.15 -1.63
C GLY A 393 -4.89 7.67 -2.43
N LEU A 394 -4.63 8.23 -3.62
CA LEU A 394 -5.71 8.61 -4.54
C LEU A 394 -6.26 7.38 -5.29
N GLY A 395 -5.37 6.50 -5.70
CA GLY A 395 -5.67 5.23 -6.35
C GLY A 395 -5.84 4.09 -5.35
N ILE A 396 -5.52 2.87 -5.78
CA ILE A 396 -5.48 1.66 -4.95
C ILE A 396 -4.72 0.57 -5.70
N TRP A 397 -3.99 -0.28 -4.99
CA TRP A 397 -3.40 -1.49 -5.57
C TRP A 397 -4.34 -2.69 -5.37
N GLY A 398 -4.69 -3.34 -6.49
CA GLY A 398 -5.55 -4.52 -6.49
C GLY A 398 -7.06 -4.20 -6.50
N PRO A 399 -7.84 -4.54 -5.46
CA PRO A 399 -9.30 -4.39 -5.44
C PRO A 399 -9.75 -2.93 -5.49
N LEU A 400 -10.66 -2.60 -6.41
CA LEU A 400 -11.20 -1.24 -6.56
C LEU A 400 -12.29 -0.90 -5.52
N TYR A 401 -11.96 -1.07 -4.23
CA TYR A 401 -12.88 -0.88 -3.09
C TYR A 401 -12.18 -0.18 -1.93
N ARG A 402 -12.77 0.90 -1.40
CA ARG A 402 -12.37 1.56 -0.16
C ARG A 402 -13.40 1.29 0.94
N ILE A 403 -13.18 0.28 1.77
CA ILE A 403 -14.11 -0.14 2.83
C ILE A 403 -13.50 0.21 4.19
N GLY A 404 -14.14 1.08 4.97
CA GLY A 404 -13.56 1.57 6.23
C GLY A 404 -12.36 2.51 6.09
N THR A 405 -12.01 2.87 4.84
CA THR A 405 -10.95 3.81 4.45
C THR A 405 -11.51 4.75 3.36
N GLN A 406 -10.67 5.63 2.79
CA GLN A 406 -11.03 6.52 1.70
C GLN A 406 -9.89 6.67 0.67
N SER A 407 -10.24 7.05 -0.56
CA SER A 407 -9.29 7.65 -1.49
C SER A 407 -9.24 9.16 -1.26
N GLU A 408 -8.08 9.78 -1.38
CA GLU A 408 -7.95 11.22 -1.10
C GLU A 408 -6.98 11.97 -2.03
N LEU A 409 -7.26 13.27 -2.18
CA LEU A 409 -6.42 14.25 -2.87
C LEU A 409 -6.06 15.35 -1.86
N MET A 410 -4.78 15.60 -1.64
CA MET A 410 -4.33 16.64 -0.71
C MET A 410 -4.31 17.99 -1.42
N VAL A 411 -4.88 19.00 -0.77
CA VAL A 411 -4.82 20.41 -1.17
C VAL A 411 -4.19 21.19 -0.03
N ILE A 412 -2.95 21.58 -0.22
CA ILE A 412 -2.09 22.13 0.84
C ILE A 412 -1.87 23.60 0.55
N ARG A 413 -2.16 24.44 1.54
CA ARG A 413 -1.73 25.83 1.59
C ARG A 413 -0.46 25.87 2.43
N PHE A 414 0.67 26.13 1.79
CA PHE A 414 1.97 26.20 2.47
C PHE A 414 2.44 27.65 2.57
N ARG A 415 2.51 28.20 3.79
CA ARG A 415 2.85 29.60 4.10
C ARG A 415 4.30 29.72 4.61
N TYR A 416 5.03 30.74 4.14
CA TYR A 416 6.44 30.98 4.47
C TYR A 416 6.91 32.44 4.22
#